data_AF-A0A7S6SA04-F1
#
_entry.id   AF-A0A7S6SA04-F1
#
_cell.length_a   1.000
_cell.length_b   1.000
_cell.length_c   1.000
_cell.angle_alpha   90.00
_cell.angle_beta   90.00
_cell.angle_gamma   90.00
#
_symmetry.space_group_name_H-M   'P 1'
#
loop_
_entity.id
_entity.type
_entity.pdbx_description
1 polymer ?
#
loop_
_entity_poly.entity_id
_entity_poly.type
_entity_poly.pdbx_seq_one_letter_code
_entity_poly.pdbx_strand_id
1 'polypeptide(L)'
;MHPIVPVIMSLGAILFLIGIGAQAWFGVKRINTIKLRGREYKLWQFMAATVGLGITLFMVSVLIPKYVPYQPENASQAAQPVISGNLKYELESTLSSLNLNNDAMMVAINRFQIEYQAASQKGDKNTMDLLALEMAYRIRMELEKREVPASRIEREVERVLAILKQPAKQDGK
;
A
#
# COMPACT_ATOMS: atom_id res chain seq x y z
N MET A 1 -2.88 -0.86 4.64
CA MET A 1 -2.94 0.59 4.40
C MET A 1 -1.87 1.25 5.25
N HIS A 2 -0.97 2.06 4.68
CA HIS A 2 0.04 2.76 5.49
C HIS A 2 -0.67 3.60 6.54
N PRO A 3 -0.37 3.44 7.85
CA PRO A 3 -0.99 4.25 8.90
C PRO A 3 -0.71 5.75 8.73
N ILE A 4 0.31 6.09 7.93
CA ILE A 4 0.65 7.46 7.56
C ILE A 4 -0.44 8.14 6.73
N VAL A 5 -1.16 7.43 5.86
CA VAL A 5 -2.17 8.06 4.98
C VAL A 5 -3.39 8.55 5.78
N PRO A 6 -4.01 7.74 6.66
CA PRO A 6 -5.02 8.23 7.59
C PRO A 6 -4.50 9.32 8.53
N VAL A 7 -3.23 9.22 8.97
CA VAL A 7 -2.62 10.22 9.87
C VAL A 7 -2.48 11.57 9.18
N ILE A 8 -1.95 11.63 7.95
CA ILE A 8 -1.81 12.89 7.20
C ILE A 8 -3.19 13.46 6.83
N MET A 9 -4.15 12.62 6.45
CA MET A 9 -5.51 13.04 6.15
C MET A 9 -6.21 13.61 7.39
N SER A 10 -6.09 12.93 8.53
CA SER A 10 -6.66 13.39 9.81
C SER A 10 -5.99 14.67 10.29
N LEU A 11 -4.67 14.80 10.15
CA LEU A 11 -3.92 16.01 10.50
C LEU A 11 -4.32 17.20 9.61
N GLY A 12 -4.50 16.96 8.31
CA GLY A 12 -5.01 17.96 7.37
C GLY A 12 -6.44 18.41 7.71
N ALA A 13 -7.33 17.47 8.05
CA ALA A 13 -8.69 17.78 8.47
C ALA A 13 -8.74 18.58 9.79
N ILE A 14 -7.89 18.23 10.76
CA ILE A 14 -7.76 18.95 12.03
C ILE A 14 -7.29 20.39 11.79
N LEU A 15 -6.25 20.58 10.96
CA LEU A 15 -5.75 21.92 10.61
C LEU A 15 -6.79 22.75 9.86
N PHE A 16 -7.57 22.11 8.98
CA PHE A 16 -8.66 22.77 8.25
C PHE A 16 -9.80 23.22 9.19
N LEU A 17 -10.21 22.36 10.13
CA LEU A 17 -11.23 22.70 11.13
C LEU A 17 -10.76 23.78 12.11
N ILE A 18 -9.49 23.76 12.53
CA ILE A 18 -8.88 24.83 13.35
C ILE A 18 -8.87 26.14 12.55
N GLY A 19 -8.56 26.09 11.25
CA GLY A 19 -8.62 27.24 10.35
C GLY A 19 -10.02 27.85 10.26
N ILE A 20 -11.06 27.03 10.06
CA ILE A 20 -12.46 27.46 10.02
C ILE A 20 -12.92 28.00 11.38
N GLY A 21 -12.56 27.32 12.48
CA GLY A 21 -12.92 27.74 13.83
C GLY A 21 -12.30 29.08 14.21
N ALA A 22 -11.02 29.28 13.88
CA ALA A 22 -10.35 30.58 14.04
C ALA A 22 -11.03 31.64 13.16
N GLN A 23 -11.34 31.34 11.90
CA GLN A 23 -12.01 32.26 10.99
C GLN A 23 -13.40 32.68 11.49
N ALA A 24 -14.20 31.74 12.00
CA ALA A 24 -15.50 32.02 12.59
C ALA A 24 -15.37 32.85 13.88
N TRP A 25 -14.41 32.54 14.74
CA TRP A 25 -14.17 33.27 16.00
C TRP A 25 -13.68 34.70 15.74
N PHE A 26 -12.77 34.90 14.79
CA PHE A 26 -12.26 36.24 14.44
C PHE A 26 -13.26 37.06 13.60
N GLY A 27 -14.06 36.40 12.76
CA GLY A 27 -15.16 37.01 12.02
C GLY A 27 -16.26 37.56 12.93
N VAL A 28 -16.63 36.83 13.99
CA VAL A 28 -17.60 37.30 15.00
C VAL A 28 -17.03 38.47 15.83
N LYS A 29 -15.72 38.50 16.05
CA LYS A 29 -15.08 39.50 16.93
C LYS A 29 -14.61 40.78 16.20
N ARG A 30 -14.70 40.87 14.87
CA ARG A 30 -14.22 42.00 14.02
C ARG A 30 -12.78 42.45 14.34
N ILE A 31 -11.91 41.52 14.73
CA ILE A 31 -10.52 41.84 15.06
C ILE A 31 -9.67 41.61 13.80
N ASN A 32 -8.95 42.64 13.33
CA ASN A 32 -8.19 42.61 12.08
C ASN A 32 -6.69 42.36 12.27
N THR A 33 -6.25 42.14 13.51
CA THR A 33 -4.84 41.97 13.91
C THR A 33 -4.69 40.81 14.89
N ILE A 34 -3.73 39.91 14.63
CA ILE A 34 -3.36 38.82 15.53
C ILE A 34 -1.98 39.15 16.10
N LYS A 35 -1.86 39.13 17.44
CA LYS A 35 -0.59 39.36 18.13
C LYS A 35 0.02 38.01 18.46
N LEU A 36 1.09 37.64 17.77
CA LEU A 36 1.81 36.38 17.98
C LEU A 36 3.27 36.71 18.34
N ARG A 37 3.72 36.23 19.50
CA ARG A 37 5.12 36.38 19.98
C ARG A 37 5.63 37.84 19.94
N GLY A 38 4.80 38.78 20.36
CA GLY A 38 5.15 40.21 20.44
C GLY A 38 5.11 40.98 19.11
N ARG A 39 4.86 40.34 17.97
CA ARG A 39 4.63 41.01 16.68
C ARG A 39 3.15 41.01 16.31
N GLU A 40 2.70 42.12 15.75
CA GLU A 40 1.36 42.29 15.21
C GLU A 40 1.35 41.87 13.74
N TYR A 41 0.58 40.84 13.42
CA TYR A 41 0.39 40.36 12.05
C TYR A 41 -1.02 40.72 11.57
N LYS A 42 -1.12 41.24 10.35
CA LYS A 42 -2.41 41.51 9.70
C LYS A 42 -3.11 40.18 9.40
N LEU A 43 -4.40 40.09 9.72
CA LEU A 43 -5.18 38.84 9.63
C LEU A 43 -5.10 38.17 8.24
N TRP A 44 -5.08 38.99 7.19
CA TRP A 44 -5.03 38.52 5.81
C TRP A 44 -3.72 37.81 5.45
N GLN A 45 -2.58 38.24 6.03
CA GLN A 45 -1.30 37.57 5.85
C GLN A 45 -1.25 36.23 6.59
N PHE A 46 -1.83 36.17 7.79
CA PHE A 46 -1.94 34.93 8.54
C PHE A 46 -2.84 33.92 7.82
N MET A 47 -3.95 34.39 7.25
CA MET A 47 -4.89 33.58 6.46
C MET A 47 -4.25 33.04 5.18
N ALA A 48 -3.54 33.89 4.42
CA ALA A 48 -2.83 33.45 3.21
C ALA A 48 -1.75 32.41 3.53
N ALA A 49 -1.02 32.58 4.63
CA ALA A 49 0.02 31.64 5.04
C ALA A 49 -0.54 30.29 5.49
N THR A 50 -1.62 30.28 6.29
CA THR A 50 -2.24 29.04 6.80
C THR A 50 -2.94 28.26 5.70
N VAL A 51 -3.71 28.93 4.83
CA VAL A 51 -4.38 28.29 3.69
C VAL A 51 -3.35 27.78 2.67
N GLY A 52 -2.33 28.59 2.36
CA GLY A 52 -1.26 28.20 1.44
C GLY A 52 -0.46 26.98 1.94
N LEU A 53 -0.17 26.93 3.24
CA LEU A 53 0.49 25.77 3.86
C LEU A 53 -0.38 24.51 3.77
N GLY A 54 -1.69 24.63 4.03
CA GLY A 54 -2.64 23.53 3.92
C GLY A 54 -2.74 22.95 2.52
N ILE A 55 -2.83 23.80 1.49
CA ILE A 55 -2.86 23.38 0.08
C ILE A 55 -1.55 22.66 -0.30
N THR A 56 -0.41 23.21 0.12
CA THR A 56 0.91 22.62 -0.16
C THR A 56 1.03 21.23 0.47
N LEU A 57 0.61 21.07 1.73
CA LEU A 57 0.63 19.78 2.43
C LEU A 57 -0.30 18.75 1.77
N PHE A 58 -1.48 19.17 1.32
CA PHE A 58 -2.40 18.29 0.59
C PHE A 58 -1.79 17.81 -0.73
N MET A 59 -1.17 18.72 -1.49
CA MET A 59 -0.54 18.39 -2.76
C MET A 59 0.66 17.44 -2.57
N VAL A 60 1.49 17.66 -1.55
CA VAL A 60 2.59 16.76 -1.18
C VAL A 60 2.05 15.39 -0.77
N SER A 61 0.95 15.33 -0.02
CA SER A 61 0.30 14.07 0.36
C SER A 61 -0.19 13.25 -0.84
N VAL A 62 -0.62 13.90 -1.93
CA VAL A 62 -1.02 13.23 -3.17
C VAL A 62 0.19 12.80 -4.01
N LEU A 63 1.32 13.51 -3.90
CA LEU A 63 2.55 13.17 -4.64
C LEU A 63 3.36 12.04 -4.00
N ILE A 64 3.36 11.88 -2.67
CA ILE A 64 4.14 10.84 -1.97
C ILE A 64 3.88 9.42 -2.52
N PRO A 65 2.63 8.98 -2.75
CA PRO A 65 2.35 7.64 -3.31
C PRO A 65 2.85 7.44 -4.75
N LYS A 66 3.08 8.53 -5.51
CA LYS A 66 3.50 8.48 -6.90
C LYS A 66 5.02 8.29 -7.04
N TYR A 67 5.79 8.78 -6.08
CA TYR A 67 7.26 8.75 -6.12
C TYR A 67 7.90 7.77 -5.13
N VAL A 68 7.14 7.29 -4.14
CA VAL A 68 7.59 6.26 -3.20
C VAL A 68 6.70 5.03 -3.39
N PRO A 69 7.11 4.02 -4.19
CA PRO A 69 6.43 2.75 -4.18
C PRO A 69 6.45 2.21 -2.74
N TYR A 70 5.28 1.78 -2.27
CA TYR A 70 5.10 1.17 -0.96
C TYR A 70 6.17 0.10 -0.71
N GLN A 71 7.16 0.42 0.13
CA GLN A 71 8.07 -0.55 0.70
C GLN A 71 7.53 -0.89 2.10
N PRO A 72 7.06 -2.12 2.35
CA PRO A 72 6.74 -2.54 3.70
C PRO A 72 8.00 -2.41 4.56
N GLU A 73 7.81 -1.92 5.78
CA GLU A 73 8.84 -1.68 6.80
C GLU A 73 9.73 -2.93 6.95
N ASN A 74 11.05 -2.72 6.83
CA ASN A 74 12.03 -3.78 6.63
C ASN A 74 12.11 -4.79 7.79
N ALA A 75 12.13 -6.07 7.38
CA ALA A 75 12.93 -7.16 7.92
C ALA A 75 12.73 -7.55 9.40
N SER A 76 11.91 -8.58 9.60
CA SER A 76 12.25 -9.63 10.56
C SER A 76 12.29 -10.95 9.82
N GLN A 77 13.52 -11.35 9.50
CA GLN A 77 13.95 -12.65 8.97
C GLN A 77 13.38 -13.01 7.60
N ALA A 78 14.25 -13.57 6.76
CA ALA A 78 13.84 -14.44 5.67
C ALA A 78 12.91 -15.50 6.28
N ALA A 79 11.60 -15.26 6.20
CA ALA A 79 10.60 -16.25 6.54
C ALA A 79 10.97 -17.47 5.70
N GLN A 80 11.29 -18.55 6.40
CA GLN A 80 11.52 -19.84 5.77
C GLN A 80 10.41 -20.06 4.75
N PRO A 81 10.73 -20.58 3.55
CA PRO A 81 9.73 -20.74 2.51
C PRO A 81 8.52 -21.46 3.09
N VAL A 82 7.36 -20.81 3.05
CA VAL A 82 6.09 -21.34 3.61
C VAL A 82 5.49 -22.40 2.69
N ILE A 83 6.33 -23.01 1.87
CA ILE A 83 6.00 -23.96 0.81
C ILE A 83 7.00 -25.12 0.93
N SER A 84 6.50 -26.35 0.78
CA SER A 84 7.32 -27.56 0.79
C SER A 84 8.39 -27.52 -0.31
N GLY A 85 9.54 -28.17 -0.07
CA GLY A 85 10.69 -28.11 -0.99
C GLY A 85 10.37 -28.51 -2.44
N ASN A 86 9.43 -29.44 -2.64
CA ASN A 86 8.96 -29.83 -3.98
C ASN A 86 8.21 -28.69 -4.69
N LEU A 87 7.25 -28.05 -4.02
CA LEU A 87 6.49 -26.95 -4.60
C LEU A 87 7.36 -25.72 -4.81
N LYS A 88 8.37 -25.49 -3.96
CA LYS A 88 9.34 -24.42 -4.17
C LYS A 88 10.06 -24.62 -5.51
N TYR A 89 10.50 -25.84 -5.79
CA TYR A 89 11.14 -26.18 -7.06
C TYR A 89 10.20 -26.03 -8.25
N GLU A 90 8.95 -26.52 -8.13
CA GLU A 90 7.94 -26.35 -9.18
C GLU A 90 7.61 -24.87 -9.45
N LEU A 91 7.50 -24.07 -8.39
CA LEU A 91 7.27 -22.63 -8.48
C LEU A 91 8.44 -21.94 -9.18
N GLU A 92 9.67 -22.21 -8.73
CA GLU A 92 10.88 -21.60 -9.30
C GLU A 92 11.07 -21.99 -10.76
N SER A 93 10.83 -23.25 -11.10
CA SER A 93 10.84 -23.74 -12.49
C SER A 93 9.75 -23.06 -13.34
N THR A 94 8.53 -22.95 -12.82
CA THR A 94 7.41 -22.31 -13.53
C THR A 94 7.68 -20.84 -13.76
N LEU A 95 8.11 -20.10 -12.74
CA LEU A 95 8.45 -18.69 -12.83
C LEU A 95 9.62 -18.44 -13.79
N SER A 96 10.65 -19.28 -13.74
CA SER A 96 11.79 -19.20 -14.67
C SER A 96 11.35 -19.45 -16.11
N SER A 97 10.49 -20.45 -16.36
CA SER A 97 9.95 -20.74 -17.70
C SER A 97 9.10 -19.60 -18.27
N LEU A 98 8.38 -18.89 -17.40
CA LEU A 98 7.54 -17.75 -17.74
C LEU A 98 8.32 -16.42 -17.73
N ASN A 99 9.63 -16.47 -17.43
CA ASN A 99 10.49 -15.31 -17.25
C ASN A 99 9.99 -14.34 -16.15
N LEU A 100 9.21 -14.83 -15.18
CA LEU A 100 8.61 -14.06 -14.08
C LEU A 100 9.52 -13.95 -12.85
N ASN A 101 10.79 -14.34 -12.94
CA ASN A 101 11.75 -14.34 -11.84
C ASN A 101 12.38 -12.97 -11.53
N ASN A 102 11.67 -11.87 -11.81
CA ASN A 102 12.18 -10.53 -11.48
C ASN A 102 12.02 -10.25 -9.98
N ASP A 103 12.88 -9.36 -9.45
CA ASP A 103 12.90 -9.03 -8.01
C ASP A 103 11.52 -8.56 -7.51
N ALA A 104 10.81 -7.77 -8.31
CA ALA A 104 9.49 -7.25 -7.98
C ALA A 104 8.43 -8.37 -7.81
N MET A 105 8.43 -9.37 -8.69
CA MET A 105 7.53 -10.52 -8.61
C MET A 105 7.89 -11.41 -7.44
N MET A 106 9.18 -11.66 -7.19
CA MET A 106 9.63 -12.47 -6.05
C MET A 106 9.24 -11.83 -4.71
N VAL A 107 9.34 -10.50 -4.59
CA VAL A 107 8.84 -9.76 -3.43
C VAL A 107 7.33 -9.91 -3.27
N ALA A 108 6.57 -9.77 -4.36
CA ALA A 108 5.12 -9.93 -4.34
C ALA A 108 4.68 -11.35 -3.94
N ILE A 109 5.37 -12.38 -4.46
CA ILE A 109 5.14 -13.79 -4.11
C ILE A 109 5.40 -14.05 -2.64
N ASN A 110 6.54 -13.60 -2.11
CA ASN A 110 6.88 -13.80 -0.70
C ASN A 110 5.83 -13.13 0.21
N ARG A 111 5.43 -11.90 -0.14
CA ARG A 111 4.38 -11.18 0.57
C ARG A 111 3.03 -11.91 0.51
N PHE A 112 2.64 -12.38 -0.66
CA PHE A 112 1.42 -13.17 -0.84
C PHE A 112 1.43 -14.40 0.05
N GLN A 113 2.53 -15.17 0.06
CA GLN A 113 2.64 -16.38 0.88
C GLN A 113 2.46 -16.08 2.37
N ILE A 114 3.11 -15.03 2.89
CA ILE A 114 3.01 -14.66 4.31
C ILE A 114 1.57 -14.22 4.65
N GLU A 115 1.00 -13.30 3.87
CA GLU A 115 -0.32 -12.74 4.15
C GLU A 115 -1.45 -13.77 3.94
N TYR A 116 -1.36 -14.60 2.90
CA TYR A 116 -2.33 -15.65 2.61
C TYR A 116 -2.35 -16.73 3.68
N GLN A 117 -1.18 -17.11 4.20
CA GLN A 117 -1.09 -18.09 5.29
C GLN A 117 -1.60 -17.51 6.60
N ALA A 118 -1.28 -16.26 6.91
CA ALA A 118 -1.83 -15.58 8.08
C ALA A 118 -3.37 -15.45 8.02
N ALA A 119 -3.93 -15.15 6.84
CA ALA A 119 -5.37 -15.10 6.62
C ALA A 119 -6.01 -16.50 6.72
N SER A 120 -5.35 -17.52 6.16
CA SER A 120 -5.79 -18.92 6.23
C SER A 120 -5.83 -19.45 7.67
N GLN A 121 -4.83 -19.12 8.51
CA GLN A 121 -4.81 -19.51 9.92
C GLN A 121 -5.93 -18.84 10.73
N LYS A 122 -6.35 -17.63 10.33
CA LYS A 122 -7.45 -16.88 10.94
C LYS A 122 -8.82 -17.25 10.37
N GLY A 123 -8.88 -18.06 9.32
CA GLY A 123 -10.12 -18.37 8.59
C GLY A 123 -10.72 -17.16 7.87
N ASP A 124 -9.94 -16.12 7.59
CA ASP A 124 -10.40 -14.90 6.93
C ASP A 124 -10.48 -15.09 5.41
N LYS A 125 -11.61 -15.65 4.97
CA LYS A 125 -11.87 -15.94 3.56
C LYS A 125 -11.85 -14.70 2.67
N ASN A 126 -12.33 -13.55 3.16
CA ASN A 126 -12.38 -12.32 2.38
C ASN A 126 -10.96 -11.83 2.04
N THR A 127 -10.08 -11.85 3.03
CA THR A 127 -8.67 -11.48 2.82
C THR A 127 -7.98 -12.49 1.91
N MET A 128 -8.24 -13.79 2.05
CA MET A 128 -7.69 -14.81 1.15
C MET A 128 -8.12 -14.62 -0.31
N ASP A 129 -9.41 -14.35 -0.55
CA ASP A 129 -9.97 -14.14 -1.89
C ASP A 129 -9.41 -12.85 -2.51
N LEU A 130 -9.27 -11.78 -1.73
CA LEU A 130 -8.68 -10.52 -2.17
C LEU A 130 -7.19 -10.67 -2.55
N LEU A 131 -6.41 -11.36 -1.70
CA LEU A 131 -5.01 -11.62 -1.98
C LEU A 131 -4.85 -12.47 -3.23
N ALA A 132 -5.70 -13.49 -3.41
CA ALA A 132 -5.69 -14.35 -4.58
C ALA A 132 -6.00 -13.56 -5.86
N LEU A 133 -6.97 -12.64 -5.80
CA LEU A 133 -7.32 -11.76 -6.91
C LEU A 133 -6.17 -10.80 -7.27
N GLU A 134 -5.55 -10.17 -6.26
CA GLU A 134 -4.41 -9.27 -6.48
C GLU A 134 -3.24 -10.00 -7.13
N MET A 135 -2.89 -11.18 -6.62
CA MET A 135 -1.78 -11.96 -7.15
C MET A 135 -2.06 -12.45 -8.58
N ALA A 136 -3.28 -12.92 -8.85
CA ALA A 136 -3.71 -13.31 -10.20
C ALA A 136 -3.60 -12.14 -11.19
N TYR A 137 -4.07 -10.96 -10.79
CA TYR A 137 -3.99 -9.75 -11.61
C TYR A 137 -2.54 -9.36 -11.91
N ARG A 138 -1.66 -9.38 -10.90
CA ARG A 138 -0.23 -9.09 -11.08
C ARG A 138 0.45 -10.07 -12.03
N ILE A 139 0.19 -11.38 -11.88
CA ILE A 139 0.75 -12.40 -12.78
C ILE A 139 0.26 -12.19 -14.21
N ARG A 140 -1.04 -11.97 -14.40
CA ARG A 140 -1.62 -11.65 -15.72
C ARG A 140 -0.91 -10.46 -16.35
N MET A 141 -0.81 -9.34 -15.64
CA MET A 141 -0.17 -8.12 -16.15
C MET A 141 1.28 -8.36 -16.57
N GLU A 142 2.04 -9.15 -15.79
CA GLU A 142 3.43 -9.46 -16.13
C GLU A 142 3.55 -10.43 -17.32
N LEU A 143 2.59 -11.34 -17.51
CA LEU A 143 2.52 -12.21 -18.69
C LEU A 143 2.11 -11.43 -19.95
N GLU A 144 1.15 -10.50 -19.84
CA GLU A 144 0.73 -9.63 -20.94
C GLU A 144 1.89 -8.75 -21.43
N LYS A 145 2.66 -8.15 -20.51
CA LYS A 145 3.87 -7.37 -20.85
C LYS A 145 4.91 -8.17 -21.63
N ARG A 146 4.91 -9.49 -21.49
CA ARG A 146 5.86 -10.42 -22.11
C ARG A 146 5.29 -11.06 -23.38
N GLU A 147 4.17 -10.53 -23.88
CA GLU A 147 3.51 -10.97 -25.11
C GLU A 147 3.09 -12.46 -25.07
N VAL A 148 2.81 -12.98 -23.87
CA VAL A 148 2.29 -14.34 -23.72
C VAL A 148 0.89 -14.40 -24.36
N PRO A 149 0.57 -15.43 -25.15
CA PRO A 149 -0.74 -15.52 -25.81
C PRO A 149 -1.88 -15.51 -24.79
N ALA A 150 -2.90 -14.67 -25.00
CA ALA A 150 -4.06 -14.55 -24.11
C ALA A 150 -4.74 -15.91 -23.82
N SER A 151 -4.69 -16.84 -24.78
CA SER A 151 -5.20 -18.22 -24.64
C SER A 151 -4.45 -19.07 -23.60
N ARG A 152 -3.21 -18.70 -23.25
CA ARG A 152 -2.38 -19.37 -22.24
C ARG A 152 -2.31 -18.61 -20.92
N ILE A 153 -2.54 -17.30 -20.93
CA ILE A 153 -2.41 -16.44 -19.73
C ILE A 153 -3.23 -17.00 -18.57
N GLU A 154 -4.51 -17.28 -18.78
CA GLU A 154 -5.38 -17.73 -17.68
C GLU A 154 -4.91 -19.05 -17.07
N ARG A 155 -4.49 -19.99 -17.92
CA ARG A 155 -3.97 -21.28 -17.48
C ARG A 155 -2.69 -21.15 -16.66
N GLU A 156 -1.78 -20.27 -17.07
CA GLU A 156 -0.52 -20.06 -16.35
C GLU A 156 -0.75 -19.28 -15.04
N VAL A 157 -1.68 -18.32 -15.04
CA VAL A 157 -2.12 -17.63 -13.82
C VAL A 157 -2.69 -18.62 -12.82
N GLU A 158 -3.62 -19.48 -13.24
CA GLU A 158 -4.20 -20.52 -12.39
C GLU A 158 -3.14 -21.50 -11.86
N ARG A 159 -2.20 -21.93 -12.71
CA ARG A 159 -1.12 -22.84 -12.31
C ARG A 159 -0.24 -22.22 -11.22
N VAL A 160 0.24 -20.99 -11.44
CA VAL A 160 1.10 -20.30 -10.46
C VAL A 160 0.30 -20.05 -9.17
N LEU A 161 -0.94 -19.59 -9.27
CA LEU A 161 -1.78 -19.31 -8.12
C LEU A 161 -2.12 -20.58 -7.32
N ALA A 162 -2.33 -21.72 -7.99
CA ALA A 162 -2.58 -23.00 -7.34
C ALA A 162 -1.38 -23.45 -6.49
N ILE A 163 -0.15 -23.27 -7.00
CA ILE A 163 1.07 -23.57 -6.25
C ILE A 163 1.20 -22.63 -5.04
N LEU A 164 0.93 -21.33 -5.21
CA LEU A 164 1.05 -20.33 -4.15
C LEU A 164 0.02 -20.49 -3.03
N LYS A 165 -1.19 -20.96 -3.34
CA LYS A 165 -2.28 -21.17 -2.38
C LYS A 165 -2.09 -22.41 -1.51
N GLN A 166 -1.20 -23.33 -1.89
CA GLN A 166 -1.01 -24.55 -1.11
C GLN A 166 -0.30 -24.23 0.21
N PRO A 167 -0.84 -24.71 1.34
CA PRO A 167 -0.12 -24.65 2.60
C PRO A 167 1.17 -25.48 2.51
N ALA A 168 2.27 -24.97 3.07
CA ALA A 168 3.33 -25.88 3.52
C ALA A 168 2.65 -26.93 4.39
N LYS A 169 2.63 -28.17 3.91
CA LYS A 169 2.31 -29.29 4.77
C LYS A 169 3.20 -29.16 6.01
N GLN A 170 2.58 -29.02 7.17
CA GLN A 170 3.23 -29.43 8.40
C GLN A 170 3.46 -30.92 8.23
N ASP A 171 4.72 -31.31 8.01
CA ASP A 171 5.10 -32.71 8.18
C ASP A 171 4.58 -33.14 9.55
N GLY A 172 3.72 -34.16 9.52
CA GLY A 172 3.05 -34.68 10.68
C GLY A 172 4.06 -35.16 11.71
N LYS A 173 3.67 -34.96 12.98
CA LYS A 173 4.18 -35.73 14.11
C LYS A 173 4.17 -37.23 13.85
#